data_AF-A0AAJ2PKN8-F1
#
_entry.id   AF-A0AAJ2PKN8-F1
#
_cell.length_a   1.000
_cell.length_b   1.000
_cell.length_c   1.000
_cell.angle_alpha   90.00
_cell.angle_beta   90.00
_cell.angle_gamma   90.00
#
_symmetry.space_group_name_H-M   'P 1'
#
loop_
_entity.id
_entity.type
_entity.pdbx_description
1 polymer ?
#
loop_
_entity_poly.entity_id
_entity_poly.type
_entity_poly.pdbx_seq_one_letter_code
_entity_poly.pdbx_strand_id
1 'polypeptide(L)'
;MRVDQLWRYPVKSVGGERLAAATVGVLGIEGDRGIAIHDEREEVTWAGAVPALMRLRAVTLGPGVAELVLPDGRRFRSDAPDAASRLSAAVQAKVTLVEHQPHRPDAALPAGGLSASRCPYRRPRRWRPGAGRRNRF
;
A
#
# COMPACT_ATOMS: atom_id res chain seq x y z
N MET A 1 -13.06 -19.69 19.66
CA MET A 1 -12.73 -18.72 18.61
C MET A 1 -11.70 -19.37 17.67
N ARG A 2 -11.85 -19.24 16.35
CA ARG A 2 -10.94 -19.82 15.33
C ARG A 2 -10.69 -18.78 14.23
N VAL A 3 -9.47 -18.77 13.68
CA VAL A 3 -9.14 -17.97 12.47
C VAL A 3 -9.55 -18.76 11.22
N ASP A 4 -10.42 -18.19 10.39
CA ASP A 4 -10.85 -18.80 9.11
C ASP A 4 -9.85 -18.53 7.98
N GLN A 5 -9.35 -17.29 7.92
CA GLN A 5 -8.45 -16.84 6.87
C GLN A 5 -7.40 -15.89 7.42
N LEU A 6 -6.23 -15.98 6.81
CA LEU A 6 -5.08 -15.13 7.07
C LEU A 6 -4.61 -14.57 5.74
N TRP A 7 -4.39 -13.27 5.69
CA TRP A 7 -4.02 -12.54 4.48
C TRP A 7 -2.85 -11.62 4.76
N ARG A 8 -1.95 -11.48 3.77
CA ARG A 8 -0.85 -10.51 3.76
C ARG A 8 -0.97 -9.64 2.52
N TYR A 9 -0.64 -8.36 2.66
CA TYR A 9 -0.72 -7.35 1.61
C TYR A 9 0.65 -6.68 1.43
N PRO A 10 1.54 -7.25 0.60
CA PRO A 10 2.93 -6.80 0.49
C PRO A 10 3.04 -5.36 -0.06
N VAL A 11 2.12 -4.97 -0.95
CA VAL A 11 2.10 -3.66 -1.61
C VAL A 11 0.84 -2.89 -1.20
N LYS A 12 0.99 -1.63 -0.81
CA LYS A 12 -0.12 -0.74 -0.46
C LYS A 12 -1.13 -0.62 -1.61
N SER A 13 -2.43 -0.72 -1.30
CA SER A 13 -3.55 -0.56 -2.25
C SER A 13 -3.67 -1.63 -3.34
N VAL A 14 -2.90 -2.73 -3.23
CA VAL A 14 -2.93 -3.88 -4.14
C VAL A 14 -3.53 -5.08 -3.41
N GLY A 15 -4.15 -6.00 -4.15
CA GLY A 15 -4.66 -7.26 -3.59
C GLY A 15 -3.55 -8.12 -2.98
N GLY A 16 -3.87 -8.85 -1.91
CA GLY A 16 -2.90 -9.62 -1.15
C GLY A 16 -2.83 -11.11 -1.49
N GLU A 17 -2.13 -11.83 -0.64
CA GLU A 17 -2.01 -13.28 -0.67
C GLU A 17 -2.65 -13.92 0.56
N ARG A 18 -3.21 -15.12 0.38
CA ARG A 18 -3.72 -15.93 1.48
C ARG A 18 -2.57 -16.75 2.05
N LEU A 19 -2.47 -16.78 3.36
CA LEU A 19 -1.45 -17.52 4.09
C LEU A 19 -2.07 -18.68 4.87
N ALA A 20 -1.30 -19.77 5.02
CA ALA A 20 -1.64 -20.87 5.94
C ALA A 20 -1.14 -20.59 7.37
N ALA A 21 -0.01 -19.88 7.49
CA ALA A 21 0.59 -19.45 8.75
C ALA A 21 1.36 -18.13 8.53
N ALA A 22 1.60 -17.37 9.59
CA ALA A 22 2.45 -16.18 9.57
C ALA A 22 3.19 -15.99 10.89
N THR A 23 4.39 -15.42 10.80
CA THR A 23 5.09 -14.82 11.94
C THR A 23 4.52 -13.43 12.18
N VAL A 24 4.12 -13.16 13.42
CA VAL A 24 3.60 -11.84 13.83
C VAL A 24 4.62 -11.21 14.77
N GLY A 25 5.22 -10.11 14.32
CA GLY A 25 6.12 -9.29 15.11
C GLY A 25 5.46 -8.01 15.61
N VAL A 26 6.26 -7.12 16.19
CA VAL A 26 5.80 -5.84 16.76
C VAL A 26 5.20 -4.88 15.71
N LEU A 27 5.54 -5.08 14.43
CA LEU A 27 5.03 -4.30 13.30
C LEU A 27 3.87 -5.00 12.58
N GLY A 28 3.43 -6.17 13.07
CA GLY A 28 2.43 -7.01 12.42
C GLY A 28 3.03 -8.22 11.71
N ILE A 29 2.36 -8.70 10.67
CA ILE A 29 2.79 -9.86 9.88
C ILE A 29 4.08 -9.51 9.12
N GLU A 30 5.08 -10.39 9.16
CA GLU A 30 6.32 -10.21 8.40
C GLU A 30 6.06 -10.11 6.88
N GLY A 31 6.64 -9.07 6.26
CA GLY A 31 6.46 -8.77 4.84
C GLY A 31 5.15 -8.07 4.49
N ASP A 32 4.31 -7.72 5.47
CA ASP A 32 3.11 -6.91 5.23
C ASP A 32 3.48 -5.45 4.99
N ARG A 33 2.87 -4.84 3.97
CA ARG A 33 2.99 -3.42 3.61
C ARG A 33 4.43 -2.89 3.49
N GLY A 34 5.39 -3.73 3.12
CA GLY A 34 6.79 -3.32 2.92
C GLY A 34 7.02 -2.44 1.68
N ILE A 35 6.02 -2.29 0.81
CA ILE A 35 6.12 -1.54 -0.44
C ILE A 35 4.94 -0.56 -0.55
N ALA A 36 5.24 0.69 -0.91
CA ALA A 36 4.26 1.70 -1.26
C ALA A 36 4.36 2.05 -2.75
N ILE A 37 3.38 2.83 -3.20
CA ILE A 37 3.32 3.33 -4.56
C ILE A 37 3.31 4.85 -4.48
N HIS A 38 4.22 5.49 -5.21
CA HIS A 38 4.26 6.93 -5.39
C HIS A 38 3.58 7.32 -6.70
N ASP A 39 2.93 8.49 -6.70
CA ASP A 39 2.46 9.12 -7.92
C ASP A 39 3.55 9.95 -8.60
N GLU A 40 3.17 10.69 -9.65
CA GLU A 40 4.06 11.60 -10.39
C GLU A 40 4.69 12.72 -9.56
N ARG A 41 4.16 13.01 -8.37
CA ARG A 41 4.65 14.03 -7.43
C ARG A 41 5.51 13.42 -6.34
N GLU A 42 5.86 12.15 -6.47
CA GLU A 42 6.59 11.38 -5.46
C GLU A 42 5.84 11.29 -4.12
N GLU A 43 4.52 11.47 -4.13
CA GLU A 43 3.67 11.32 -2.95
C GLU A 43 3.07 9.91 -2.90
N VAL A 44 2.98 9.34 -1.70
CA VAL A 44 2.32 8.03 -1.50
C VAL A 44 0.87 8.11 -1.94
N THR A 45 0.53 7.33 -2.96
CA THR A 45 -0.82 7.24 -3.50
C THR A 45 -1.62 6.09 -2.89
N TRP A 46 -2.89 6.01 -3.26
CA TRP A 46 -3.83 5.04 -2.69
C TRP A 46 -4.94 4.65 -3.69
N ALA A 47 -5.68 3.60 -3.35
CA ALA A 47 -6.71 3.02 -4.22
C ALA A 47 -7.79 3.99 -4.70
N GLY A 48 -8.13 5.05 -3.97
CA GLY A 48 -9.14 6.01 -4.44
C GLY A 48 -8.59 7.04 -5.44
N ALA A 49 -7.28 7.25 -5.49
CA ALA A 49 -6.64 8.03 -6.55
C ALA A 49 -6.37 7.15 -7.78
N VAL A 50 -5.95 5.90 -7.58
CA VAL A 50 -5.70 4.93 -8.66
C VAL A 50 -6.45 3.61 -8.39
N PRO A 51 -7.75 3.53 -8.72
CA PRO A 51 -8.59 2.34 -8.45
C PRO A 51 -8.10 1.08 -9.15
N ALA A 52 -7.39 1.23 -10.27
CA ALA A 52 -6.81 0.12 -11.00
C ALA A 52 -5.87 -0.76 -10.16
N LEU A 53 -5.24 -0.20 -9.11
CA LEU A 53 -4.35 -0.93 -8.20
C LEU A 53 -5.03 -2.12 -7.52
N MET A 54 -6.33 -1.99 -7.22
CA MET A 54 -7.08 -3.06 -6.54
C MET A 54 -7.36 -4.27 -7.44
N ARG A 55 -7.12 -4.17 -8.75
CA ARG A 55 -7.24 -5.30 -9.69
C ARG A 55 -5.97 -6.14 -9.76
N LEU A 56 -4.86 -5.63 -9.26
CA LEU A 56 -3.59 -6.34 -9.20
C LEU A 56 -3.53 -7.18 -7.92
N ARG A 57 -2.69 -8.20 -7.93
CA ARG A 57 -2.37 -9.00 -6.75
C ARG A 57 -0.87 -8.98 -6.48
N ALA A 58 -0.46 -8.98 -5.23
CA ALA A 58 0.93 -9.03 -4.80
C ALA A 58 1.19 -10.25 -3.90
N VAL A 59 2.37 -10.86 -4.06
CA VAL A 59 2.87 -11.99 -3.26
C VAL A 59 4.28 -11.66 -2.81
N THR A 60 4.61 -11.82 -1.52
CA THR A 60 5.97 -11.58 -1.03
C THR A 60 6.92 -12.64 -1.59
N LEU A 61 8.05 -12.22 -2.15
CA LEU A 61 9.16 -13.09 -2.55
C LEU A 61 10.33 -13.07 -1.55
N GLY A 62 10.38 -12.04 -0.70
CA GLY A 62 11.41 -11.85 0.30
C GLY A 62 11.28 -10.48 0.97
N PRO A 63 12.22 -10.10 1.85
CA PRO A 63 12.22 -8.80 2.50
C PRO A 63 12.18 -7.66 1.47
N GLY A 64 11.15 -6.82 1.50
CA GLY A 64 11.01 -5.66 0.61
C GLY A 64 10.72 -5.98 -0.86
N VAL A 65 10.55 -7.25 -1.24
CA VAL A 65 10.33 -7.66 -2.64
C VAL A 65 9.03 -8.45 -2.78
N ALA A 66 8.22 -8.07 -3.77
CA ALA A 66 6.98 -8.73 -4.11
C ALA A 66 6.89 -9.05 -5.61
N GLU A 67 6.20 -10.14 -5.95
CA GLU A 67 5.72 -10.40 -7.30
C GLU A 67 4.34 -9.74 -7.47
N LEU A 68 4.20 -8.84 -8.44
CA LEU A 68 2.93 -8.29 -8.87
C LEU A 68 2.36 -9.14 -10.00
N VAL A 69 1.09 -9.51 -9.87
CA VAL A 69 0.30 -10.27 -10.82
C VAL A 69 -0.76 -9.34 -11.41
N LEU A 70 -0.74 -9.21 -12.72
CA LEU A 70 -1.69 -8.42 -13.49
C LEU A 70 -2.99 -9.20 -13.74
N PRO A 71 -4.10 -8.51 -14.06
CA PRO A 71 -5.37 -9.18 -14.40
C PRO A 71 -5.28 -10.13 -15.61
N ASP A 72 -4.33 -9.90 -16.51
CA ASP A 72 -4.06 -10.76 -17.68
C ASP A 72 -3.15 -11.97 -17.37
N GLY A 73 -2.77 -12.14 -16.10
CA GLY A 73 -1.93 -13.24 -15.64
C GLY A 73 -0.41 -12.99 -15.77
N ARG A 74 0.02 -11.91 -16.44
CA ARG A 74 1.45 -11.54 -16.48
C ARG A 74 1.94 -11.16 -15.09
N ARG A 75 3.24 -11.36 -14.88
CA ARG A 75 3.89 -11.14 -13.59
C ARG A 75 5.18 -10.36 -13.74
N PHE A 76 5.53 -9.59 -12.71
CA PHE A 76 6.82 -8.93 -12.61
C PHE A 76 7.20 -8.73 -11.15
N ARG A 77 8.50 -8.68 -10.88
CA ARG A 77 9.02 -8.40 -9.54
C ARG A 77 9.02 -6.90 -9.28
N SER A 78 8.79 -6.50 -8.04
CA SER A 78 8.79 -5.11 -7.62
C SER A 78 10.17 -4.44 -7.72
N ASP A 79 11.25 -5.24 -7.68
CA ASP A 79 12.65 -4.81 -7.79
C ASP A 79 13.19 -4.87 -9.23
N ALA A 80 12.37 -5.25 -10.21
CA ALA A 80 12.78 -5.27 -11.60
C ALA A 80 13.02 -3.83 -12.10
N PRO A 81 14.05 -3.59 -12.94
CA PRO A 81 14.38 -2.25 -13.42
C PRO A 81 13.25 -1.61 -14.25
N ASP A 82 12.36 -2.43 -14.82
CA ASP A 82 11.19 -2.00 -15.60
C ASP A 82 9.87 -2.08 -14.82
N ALA A 83 9.90 -2.35 -13.51
CA ALA A 83 8.71 -2.53 -12.67
C ALA A 83 7.80 -1.29 -12.68
N ALA A 84 8.39 -0.08 -12.60
CA ALA A 84 7.65 1.17 -12.65
C ALA A 84 6.90 1.35 -13.98
N SER A 85 7.57 1.06 -15.10
CA SER A 85 6.99 1.14 -16.44
C SER A 85 5.85 0.13 -16.62
N ARG A 86 6.06 -1.12 -16.18
CA ARG A 86 5.04 -2.18 -16.23
C ARG A 86 3.82 -1.83 -15.37
N LEU A 87 4.04 -1.37 -14.14
CA LEU A 87 2.97 -0.97 -13.24
C LEU A 87 2.18 0.21 -13.81
N SER A 88 2.88 1.26 -14.26
CA SER A 88 2.26 2.44 -14.85
C SER A 88 1.38 2.10 -16.06
N ALA A 89 1.88 1.22 -16.94
CA ALA A 89 1.11 0.75 -18.09
C ALA A 89 -0.13 -0.04 -17.67
N ALA A 90 -0.02 -0.90 -16.65
CA ALA A 90 -1.15 -1.70 -16.17
C ALA A 90 -2.24 -0.88 -15.48
N VAL A 91 -1.87 0.19 -14.78
CA VAL A 91 -2.82 1.02 -14.03
C VAL A 91 -3.27 2.27 -14.80
N GLN A 92 -2.68 2.52 -15.96
CA GLN A 92 -2.92 3.70 -16.81
C GLN A 92 -2.73 5.03 -16.05
N ALA A 93 -1.72 5.08 -15.17
CA ALA A 93 -1.32 6.25 -14.40
C ALA A 93 0.18 6.20 -14.15
N LYS A 94 0.85 7.36 -14.08
CA LYS A 94 2.28 7.43 -13.79
C LYS A 94 2.52 7.14 -12.30
N VAL A 95 3.11 5.98 -12.02
CA VAL A 95 3.37 5.52 -10.66
C VAL A 95 4.69 4.78 -10.54
N THR A 96 5.29 4.79 -9.36
CA THR A 96 6.52 4.07 -9.05
C THR A 96 6.36 3.25 -7.77
N LEU A 97 7.07 2.12 -7.67
CA LEU A 97 7.14 1.32 -6.46
C LEU A 97 8.29 1.81 -5.61
N VAL A 98 8.05 1.98 -4.31
CA VAL A 98 9.07 2.42 -3.35
C VAL A 98 9.03 1.54 -2.11
N GLU A 99 10.19 1.37 -1.46
CA GLU A 99 10.23 0.75 -0.14
C GLU A 99 9.38 1.57 0.84
N HIS A 100 8.57 0.88 1.64
CA HIS A 100 7.75 1.48 2.67
C HIS A 100 8.07 0.84 4.01
N GLN A 101 8.63 1.64 4.92
CA GLN A 101 8.75 1.23 6.30
C GLN A 101 7.47 1.54 7.06
N PRO A 102 6.80 0.55 7.65
CA PRO A 102 5.68 0.82 8.53
C PRO A 102 6.17 1.61 9.74
N HIS A 103 5.35 2.56 10.20
CA HIS A 103 5.65 3.33 11.41
C HIS A 103 5.83 2.37 12.58
N ARG A 104 6.96 2.49 13.28
CA ARG A 104 7.12 1.73 14.51
C ARG A 104 6.13 2.25 15.57
N PRO A 105 5.50 1.36 16.35
CA PRO A 105 4.52 1.76 17.36
C PRO A 105 5.09 2.69 18.43
N ASP A 106 6.40 2.62 18.69
CA ASP A 106 7.16 3.45 19.64
C ASP A 106 7.70 4.76 19.04
N ALA A 107 7.65 4.95 17.72
CA ALA A 107 8.20 6.14 17.06
C ALA A 107 7.50 7.46 17.44
N ALA A 108 6.36 7.39 18.15
CA ALA A 108 5.63 8.54 18.66
C ALA A 108 5.97 8.90 20.11
N LEU A 109 6.79 8.12 20.81
CA LEU A 109 7.25 8.45 22.16
C LEU A 109 8.56 9.23 22.06
N PRO A 110 8.57 10.55 22.32
CA PRO A 110 9.84 11.25 22.49
C PRO A 110 10.63 10.58 23.63
N ALA A 111 11.93 10.38 23.43
CA ALA A 111 12.87 10.03 24.48
C ALA A 111 12.99 11.22 25.45
N GLY A 112 11.98 11.39 26.31
CA GLY A 112 11.87 12.51 27.24
C GLY A 112 10.41 12.96 27.41
N GLY A 113 9.92 12.80 28.64
CA GLY A 113 8.80 13.53 29.26
C GLY A 113 7.61 13.91 28.37
N LEU A 114 6.47 13.27 28.61
CA LEU A 114 5.16 13.62 28.06
C LEU A 114 4.82 15.11 28.33
N SER A 115 4.91 15.96 27.30
CA SER A 115 4.13 17.20 27.22
C SER A 115 3.07 17.04 26.14
N ALA A 116 1.81 16.90 26.56
CA ALA A 116 0.66 16.72 25.69
C ALA A 116 0.30 18.04 24.98
N SER A 117 1.04 18.41 23.92
CA SER A 117 0.66 19.60 23.15
C SER A 117 0.97 19.58 21.65
N ARG A 118 1.62 18.55 21.10
CA ARG A 118 1.87 18.49 19.64
C ARG A 118 1.70 17.08 19.09
N CYS A 119 0.45 16.68 18.86
CA CYS A 119 0.16 15.57 17.98
C CYS A 119 0.42 16.04 16.53
N PRO A 120 1.43 15.52 15.81
CA PRO A 120 1.82 16.01 14.49
C PRO A 120 0.89 15.53 13.37
N TYR A 121 -0.24 14.87 13.70
CA TYR A 121 -1.24 14.46 12.74
C TYR A 121 -1.92 15.69 12.13
N ARG A 122 -1.30 16.20 11.06
CA ARG A 122 -1.90 17.20 10.18
C ARG A 122 -3.22 16.60 9.70
N ARG A 123 -4.35 17.20 10.11
CA ARG A 123 -5.69 16.72 9.75
C ARG A 123 -5.74 16.44 8.24
N PRO A 124 -6.19 15.26 7.78
CA PRO A 124 -6.38 15.04 6.36
C PRO A 124 -7.36 16.10 5.83
N ARG A 125 -7.05 16.65 4.63
CA ARG A 125 -7.94 17.61 3.96
C ARG A 125 -9.34 17.00 3.90
N ARG A 126 -10.32 17.76 4.41
CA ARG A 126 -11.74 17.38 4.43
C ARG A 126 -12.16 16.98 3.01
N TRP A 127 -12.48 15.70 2.82
CA TRP A 127 -13.13 15.21 1.61
C TRP A 127 -14.42 16.02 1.41
N ARG A 128 -14.52 16.69 0.25
CA ARG A 128 -15.76 17.34 -0.20
C ARG A 128 -16.38 16.43 -1.26
N PRO A 129 -17.61 15.94 -1.10
CA PRO A 129 -18.30 15.27 -2.19
C PRO A 129 -18.47 16.26 -3.34
N GLY A 130 -17.97 15.91 -4.52
CA GLY A 130 -18.19 16.67 -5.74
C GLY A 130 -19.69 16.72 -6.05
N ALA A 131 -20.20 17.93 -6.31
CA ALA A 131 -21.56 18.14 -6.77
C ALA A 131 -21.81 17.29 -8.02
N GLY A 132 -22.71 16.31 -7.91
CA GLY A 132 -23.15 15.50 -9.04
C GLY A 132 -23.72 16.40 -10.13
N ARG A 133 -23.08 16.40 -11.30
CA ARG A 133 -23.75 16.81 -12.53
C ARG A 133 -24.79 15.76 -12.83
N ARG A 134 -26.06 16.15 -12.74
CA ARG A 134 -27.20 15.34 -13.16
C ARG A 134 -27.12 15.21 -14.69
N ASN A 135 -26.81 14.02 -15.19
CA ASN A 135 -27.20 13.66 -16.54
C ASN A 135 -28.71 13.37 -16.49
N ARG A 136 -29.49 14.22 -17.18
CA ARG A 136 -30.87 13.90 -17.53
C ARG A 136 -30.82 12.89 -18.69
N PHE A 137 -31.56 11.81 -18.54
CA PHE A 137 -32.10 11.06 -19.68
C PHE A 137 -33.22 11.88 -20.32
#